data_AF-A0AA48HC22-F1
#
_entry.id   AF-A0AA48HC22-F1
#
_cell.length_a   1.000
_cell.length_b   1.000
_cell.length_c   1.000
_cell.angle_alpha   90.00
_cell.angle_beta   90.00
_cell.angle_gamma   90.00
#
_symmetry.space_group_name_H-M   'P 1'
#
loop_
_entity.id
_entity.type
_entity.pdbx_description
1 polymer ?
#
loop_
_entity_poly.entity_id
_entity_poly.type
_entity_poly.pdbx_seq_one_letter_code
_entity_poly.pdbx_strand_id
1 'polypeptide(L)'
;MKNIVFLGETLFFLVQSIGAKSLENEPIEPMFGFTGWNRKQPITIQSAQVSGSSDLTNYRVLITLDHLNSEIVDGGTYSALNGGGDIRFSSDAAGNNPLPIEVVEFVTSATPANRKCQIWVKVPNVSASSNTTIYIWYNKTGEVQPTPSATYGSQAIWSNYHFVSHDGLYDSASDQYLTVNGVPTTGTTPYGGTSWKGNGTTDYNHMSSNGLDLSGNLSISLWKKNTVVTTNYGTSLTARNDSGWFLMLSYGSNAHNTWFASEPPIETGGDGARIYPSGDEFGWHYFSVSQTTSIGENELLRGDGSATTQMPTNGYGWYRPSINNYITVGNLSPNDVNDQQLNRELAEIRISETVISSDFSDTEYHNQNNPSAFAVAGTPESVSGGGGDTQAPTAPTLALSSNTDTTADLSWSGATDDTGVTNYRIYKDGALEAALGNLSSYQVIGLTASTSYGFTVSALDAAGNESAVSNTISVTTNASSSEGGSTASIWSESGGTANYTGNVAIGTTTVPIGYKLAVDGHVRTREIRVDQDAWPDYVFSEGYELPSLGEIKKYIEEKGHLPNIPSAKEVEANGMELGRMDRLLLEKIEELTLFAIRMEEQYKQQMMVNEELRSEIKILKKQIDEKL
;
A
#
# COMPACT_ATOMS: atom_id res chain seq x y z
N MET A 1 -14.26 -44.15 26.87
CA MET A 1 -15.66 -44.57 26.63
C MET A 1 -16.49 -43.30 26.48
N LYS A 2 -17.21 -43.00 25.40
CA LYS A 2 -17.94 -43.81 24.41
C LYS A 2 -17.78 -43.12 23.03
N ASN A 3 -17.30 -43.82 22.01
CA ASN A 3 -18.06 -44.41 20.91
C ASN A 3 -19.02 -43.45 20.19
N ILE A 4 -18.64 -43.01 18.98
CA ILE A 4 -19.59 -42.72 17.90
C ILE A 4 -19.07 -43.43 16.65
N VAL A 5 -19.90 -44.34 16.13
CA VAL A 5 -19.75 -45.05 14.86
C VAL A 5 -20.64 -44.34 13.84
N PHE A 6 -20.13 -44.23 12.61
CA PHE A 6 -20.71 -43.59 11.44
C PHE A 6 -21.97 -44.28 10.88
N LEU A 7 -22.76 -43.52 10.11
CA LEU A 7 -23.45 -43.80 8.83
C LEU A 7 -24.23 -42.50 8.53
N GLY A 8 -24.01 -41.71 7.48
CA GLY A 8 -24.14 -42.01 6.06
C GLY A 8 -25.09 -40.95 5.46
N GLU A 9 -24.55 -40.12 4.57
CA GLU A 9 -25.21 -39.19 3.62
C GLU A 9 -25.96 -37.91 4.10
N THR A 10 -25.75 -36.85 3.31
CA THR A 10 -26.37 -35.50 3.30
C THR A 10 -25.75 -34.44 4.21
N LEU A 11 -24.81 -33.65 3.66
CA LEU A 11 -24.43 -32.35 4.24
C LEU A 11 -25.14 -31.23 3.48
N PHE A 12 -26.32 -30.88 3.96
CA PHE A 12 -26.96 -29.59 3.73
C PHE A 12 -26.15 -28.53 4.49
N PHE A 13 -25.46 -27.62 3.80
CA PHE A 13 -24.88 -26.44 4.44
C PHE A 13 -25.95 -25.36 4.59
N LEU A 14 -26.17 -24.99 5.85
CA LEU A 14 -26.97 -23.86 6.31
C LEU A 14 -26.23 -22.57 5.95
N VAL A 15 -26.83 -21.77 5.08
CA VAL A 15 -26.45 -20.37 4.84
C VAL A 15 -26.92 -19.54 6.03
N GLN A 16 -25.98 -18.93 6.74
CA GLN A 16 -26.26 -17.77 7.61
C GLN A 16 -25.20 -16.67 7.39
N SER A 17 -25.65 -15.63 6.67
CA SER A 17 -25.32 -14.23 6.95
C SER A 17 -23.84 -13.82 7.00
N ILE A 18 -23.26 -13.58 5.83
CA ILE A 18 -22.41 -12.39 5.62
C ILE A 18 -23.19 -11.48 4.68
N GLY A 19 -23.47 -10.27 5.16
CA GLY A 19 -24.40 -9.34 4.55
C GLY A 19 -24.07 -9.00 3.11
N ALA A 20 -25.12 -8.89 2.30
CA ALA A 20 -25.09 -8.15 1.06
C ALA A 20 -24.60 -6.72 1.35
N LYS A 21 -23.35 -6.42 0.97
CA LYS A 21 -23.04 -5.07 0.51
C LYS A 21 -23.60 -4.98 -0.90
N SER A 22 -24.53 -4.06 -1.09
CA SER A 22 -24.97 -3.58 -2.38
C SER A 22 -23.76 -3.28 -3.27
N LEU A 23 -23.77 -3.78 -4.49
CA LEU A 23 -22.98 -3.24 -5.59
C LEU A 23 -23.56 -1.86 -5.94
N GLU A 24 -23.40 -0.90 -5.04
CA GLU A 24 -23.47 0.52 -5.40
C GLU A 24 -22.06 0.90 -5.83
N ASN A 25 -21.91 1.27 -7.11
CA ASN A 25 -20.81 2.04 -7.70
C ASN A 25 -19.58 2.21 -6.79
N GLU A 26 -18.77 1.16 -6.66
CA GLU A 26 -17.37 1.37 -6.31
C GLU A 26 -16.76 2.08 -7.54
N PRO A 27 -16.24 3.30 -7.40
CA PRO A 27 -15.54 3.95 -8.51
C PRO A 27 -14.41 3.00 -8.94
N ILE A 28 -14.31 2.79 -10.25
CA ILE A 28 -13.13 2.18 -10.86
C ILE A 28 -11.95 3.04 -10.39
N GLU A 29 -11.18 2.55 -9.41
CA GLU A 29 -9.95 3.19 -8.94
C GLU A 29 -9.06 3.42 -10.17
N PRO A 30 -8.67 4.67 -10.47
CA PRO A 30 -7.91 4.97 -11.67
C PRO A 30 -6.57 4.23 -11.64
N MET A 31 -6.21 3.71 -12.82
CA MET A 31 -4.94 3.06 -13.12
C MET A 31 -3.76 3.80 -12.48
N PHE A 32 -2.92 3.05 -11.76
CA PHE A 32 -1.79 3.54 -10.96
C PHE A 32 -0.92 4.57 -11.70
N GLY A 33 -0.71 5.70 -11.03
CA GLY A 33 0.05 6.86 -11.47
C GLY A 33 -0.59 8.14 -10.91
N PHE A 34 0.20 9.09 -10.41
CA PHE A 34 -0.29 10.41 -10.03
C PHE A 34 -0.63 11.24 -11.28
N THR A 35 -1.68 10.83 -12.01
CA THR A 35 -2.17 11.50 -13.22
C THR A 35 -2.79 12.86 -12.88
N GLY A 36 -2.53 13.86 -13.70
CA GLY A 36 -3.07 15.22 -13.55
C GLY A 36 -2.33 16.11 -12.54
N TRP A 37 -1.21 15.65 -11.99
CA TRP A 37 -0.29 16.46 -11.20
C TRP A 37 0.62 17.27 -12.12
N ASN A 38 0.92 18.51 -11.77
CA ASN A 38 1.67 19.42 -12.66
C ASN A 38 3.16 19.54 -12.29
N ARG A 39 3.52 19.23 -11.05
CA ARG A 39 4.88 19.39 -10.53
C ARG A 39 5.27 18.22 -9.63
N LYS A 40 6.55 17.90 -9.64
CA LYS A 40 7.18 16.98 -8.69
C LYS A 40 8.59 17.42 -8.36
N GLN A 41 9.12 16.96 -7.24
CA GLN A 41 10.51 17.19 -6.87
C GLN A 41 11.07 15.93 -6.21
N PRO A 42 12.26 15.44 -6.61
CA PRO A 42 12.93 14.38 -5.86
C PRO A 42 13.43 14.92 -4.52
N ILE A 43 13.39 14.08 -3.49
CA ILE A 43 13.98 14.30 -2.17
C ILE A 43 14.87 13.09 -1.88
N THR A 44 16.16 13.32 -1.68
CA THR A 44 17.15 12.25 -1.52
C THR A 44 17.61 12.16 -0.07
N ILE A 45 17.21 11.09 0.59
CA ILE A 45 17.63 10.70 1.93
C ILE A 45 19.07 10.17 1.85
N GLN A 46 19.95 10.74 2.66
CA GLN A 46 21.37 10.45 2.65
C GLN A 46 21.66 9.19 3.47
N SER A 47 22.18 8.17 2.81
CA SER A 47 22.61 6.91 3.46
C SER A 47 23.59 7.13 4.60
N ALA A 48 24.46 8.15 4.48
CA ALA A 48 25.42 8.53 5.52
C ALA A 48 24.77 9.06 6.82
N GLN A 49 23.47 9.31 6.84
CA GLN A 49 22.71 9.69 8.03
C GLN A 49 21.81 8.56 8.55
N VAL A 50 21.78 7.42 7.85
CA VAL A 50 21.12 6.19 8.30
C VAL A 50 22.12 5.37 9.12
N SER A 51 21.81 5.16 10.40
CA SER A 51 22.66 4.42 11.32
C SER A 51 22.55 2.92 11.07
N GLY A 52 23.64 2.19 11.34
CA GLY A 52 23.68 0.73 11.25
C GLY A 52 24.30 0.19 9.95
N SER A 53 24.14 -1.11 9.75
CA SER A 53 24.63 -1.84 8.56
C SER A 53 23.52 -2.49 7.73
N SER A 54 22.28 -2.42 8.20
CA SER A 54 21.09 -2.96 7.54
C SER A 54 20.11 -1.84 7.23
N ASP A 55 19.34 -2.02 6.17
CA ASP A 55 18.29 -1.08 5.83
C ASP A 55 17.17 -1.08 6.88
N LEU A 56 16.58 0.09 7.12
CA LEU A 56 15.45 0.24 8.03
C LEU A 56 14.13 0.20 7.24
N THR A 57 13.21 -0.65 7.65
CA THR A 57 11.91 -0.81 6.98
C THR A 57 10.81 0.03 7.62
N ASN A 58 9.82 0.45 6.84
CA ASN A 58 8.68 1.25 7.30
C ASN A 58 9.12 2.49 8.10
N TYR A 59 10.15 3.18 7.62
CA TYR A 59 10.73 4.30 8.34
C TYR A 59 9.95 5.60 8.08
N ARG A 60 9.81 6.48 9.08
CA ARG A 60 9.08 7.75 8.93
C ARG A 60 10.08 8.88 8.74
N VAL A 61 10.05 9.51 7.58
CA VAL A 61 10.93 10.64 7.24
C VAL A 61 10.20 11.95 7.50
N LEU A 62 10.86 12.88 8.17
CA LEU A 62 10.35 14.22 8.41
C LEU A 62 10.71 15.13 7.23
N ILE A 63 9.72 15.74 6.61
CA ILE A 63 9.89 16.71 5.53
C ILE A 63 9.62 18.11 6.06
N THR A 64 10.67 18.95 6.05
CA THR A 64 10.62 20.35 6.46
C THR A 64 10.81 21.27 5.25
N LEU A 65 10.80 22.59 5.47
CA LEU A 65 11.13 23.59 4.45
C LEU A 65 12.50 23.37 3.81
N ASP A 66 13.45 22.78 4.54
CA ASP A 66 14.81 22.52 4.03
C ASP A 66 14.82 21.51 2.88
N HIS A 67 13.76 20.71 2.76
CA HIS A 67 13.61 19.67 1.74
C HIS A 67 12.77 20.12 0.55
N LEU A 68 12.27 21.36 0.55
CA LEU A 68 11.40 21.88 -0.49
C LEU A 68 12.07 23.04 -1.23
N ASN A 69 11.97 23.02 -2.56
CA ASN A 69 12.25 24.22 -3.32
C ASN A 69 11.25 25.32 -2.97
N SER A 70 11.69 26.58 -3.01
CA SER A 70 10.85 27.71 -2.67
C SER A 70 9.56 27.79 -3.49
N GLU A 71 9.55 27.33 -4.74
CA GLU A 71 8.35 27.39 -5.59
C GLU A 71 7.17 26.58 -5.05
N ILE A 72 7.41 25.57 -4.20
CA ILE A 72 6.37 24.69 -3.65
C ILE A 72 5.54 25.44 -2.60
N VAL A 73 6.17 26.43 -1.95
CA VAL A 73 5.66 27.10 -0.74
C VAL A 73 5.57 28.62 -0.87
N ASP A 74 5.91 29.19 -2.03
CA ASP A 74 5.91 30.64 -2.23
C ASP A 74 4.54 31.25 -2.53
N GLY A 75 3.49 30.43 -2.67
CA GLY A 75 2.15 30.88 -3.04
C GLY A 75 2.04 31.39 -4.48
N GLY A 76 3.05 31.11 -5.32
CA GLY A 76 3.05 31.41 -6.75
C GLY A 76 2.28 30.38 -7.58
N THR A 77 2.40 30.48 -8.90
CA THR A 77 1.66 29.65 -9.87
C THR A 77 1.86 28.15 -9.69
N TYR A 78 3.07 27.73 -9.32
CA TYR A 78 3.44 26.32 -9.13
C TYR A 78 3.39 25.87 -7.68
N SER A 79 3.00 26.75 -6.75
CA SER A 79 2.89 26.40 -5.34
C SER A 79 1.86 25.29 -5.14
N ALA A 80 2.10 24.47 -4.11
CA ALA A 80 1.04 23.66 -3.53
C ALA A 80 -0.03 24.58 -2.92
N LEU A 81 -1.22 24.03 -2.66
CA LEU A 81 -2.29 24.68 -1.92
C LEU A 81 -1.87 24.89 -0.46
N ASN A 82 -2.27 26.03 0.09
CA ASN A 82 -2.14 26.27 1.52
C ASN A 82 -2.88 25.18 2.31
N GLY A 83 -2.23 24.59 3.31
CA GLY A 83 -2.72 23.40 4.03
C GLY A 83 -2.28 22.06 3.43
N GLY A 84 -1.71 22.03 2.21
CA GLY A 84 -1.11 20.83 1.62
C GLY A 84 -2.09 19.82 1.01
N GLY A 85 -3.33 20.24 0.71
CA GLY A 85 -4.38 19.37 0.17
C GLY A 85 -4.00 18.62 -1.11
N ASP A 86 -3.23 19.30 -1.95
CA ASP A 86 -2.66 18.80 -3.19
C ASP A 86 -1.19 18.42 -3.01
N ILE A 87 -0.83 17.70 -1.94
CA ILE A 87 0.49 17.09 -1.79
C ILE A 87 0.37 15.58 -1.75
N ARG A 88 1.18 14.87 -2.54
CA ARG A 88 1.35 13.42 -2.43
C ARG A 88 2.82 13.04 -2.50
N PHE A 89 3.14 11.83 -2.04
CA PHE A 89 4.49 11.29 -2.13
C PHE A 89 4.49 9.93 -2.81
N SER A 90 5.59 9.60 -3.49
CA SER A 90 5.85 8.27 -4.04
C SER A 90 7.29 7.83 -3.80
N SER A 91 7.53 6.52 -3.78
CA SER A 91 8.90 5.96 -3.73
C SER A 91 9.55 5.83 -5.11
N ASP A 92 8.81 6.09 -6.19
CA ASP A 92 9.32 6.07 -7.56
C ASP A 92 8.95 7.35 -8.32
N ALA A 93 9.73 7.66 -9.35
CA ALA A 93 9.59 8.88 -10.14
C ALA A 93 8.30 8.94 -10.98
N ALA A 94 7.64 7.81 -11.22
CA ALA A 94 6.43 7.71 -12.03
C ALA A 94 5.15 7.87 -11.18
N GLY A 95 5.25 7.78 -9.85
CA GLY A 95 4.11 7.89 -8.94
C GLY A 95 3.31 6.60 -8.83
N ASN A 96 3.89 5.46 -9.22
CA ASN A 96 3.21 4.16 -9.22
C ASN A 96 3.11 3.54 -7.82
N ASN A 97 3.99 3.95 -6.90
CA ASN A 97 4.05 3.49 -5.53
C ASN A 97 3.82 4.68 -4.58
N PRO A 98 2.55 5.02 -4.27
CA PRO A 98 2.20 6.09 -3.37
C PRO A 98 2.66 5.79 -1.94
N LEU A 99 3.03 6.82 -1.19
CA LEU A 99 3.46 6.72 0.20
C LEU A 99 2.42 7.33 1.14
N PRO A 100 2.13 6.69 2.28
CA PRO A 100 1.32 7.29 3.33
C PRO A 100 1.97 8.55 3.88
N ILE A 101 1.16 9.60 4.03
CA ILE A 101 1.62 10.88 4.58
C ILE A 101 0.71 11.41 5.65
N GLU A 102 1.30 12.26 6.48
CA GLU A 102 0.58 13.19 7.33
C GLU A 102 1.13 14.60 7.10
N VAL A 103 0.24 15.54 6.82
CA VAL A 103 0.57 16.97 6.78
C VAL A 103 0.17 17.57 8.13
N VAL A 104 1.16 17.82 9.00
CA VAL A 104 0.95 18.42 10.32
C VAL A 104 0.70 19.92 10.18
N GLU A 105 1.60 20.61 9.46
CA GLU A 105 1.44 22.02 9.12
C GLU A 105 2.04 22.30 7.74
N PHE A 106 1.30 23.01 6.89
CA PHE A 106 1.78 23.43 5.59
C PHE A 106 1.23 24.80 5.23
N VAL A 107 2.10 25.81 5.22
CA VAL A 107 1.72 27.20 4.96
C VAL A 107 2.49 27.72 3.76
N THR A 108 1.76 28.16 2.75
CA THR A 108 2.30 28.77 1.53
C THR A 108 2.16 30.29 1.62
N SER A 109 3.21 31.02 1.28
CA SER A 109 3.22 32.48 1.40
C SER A 109 4.28 33.13 0.51
N ALA A 110 3.92 34.26 -0.12
CA ALA A 110 4.88 35.09 -0.85
C ALA A 110 6.01 35.61 0.08
N THR A 111 5.71 35.86 1.35
CA THR A 111 6.68 36.23 2.38
C THR A 111 7.37 34.98 2.94
N PRO A 112 8.69 34.78 2.75
CA PRO A 112 9.39 33.57 3.18
C PRO A 112 9.28 33.25 4.67
N ALA A 113 9.30 34.27 5.54
CA ALA A 113 9.22 34.10 6.99
C ALA A 113 7.89 33.51 7.49
N ASN A 114 6.84 33.53 6.66
CA ASN A 114 5.53 32.98 7.02
C ASN A 114 5.33 31.56 6.51
N ARG A 115 6.25 31.04 5.69
CA ARG A 115 6.15 29.69 5.12
C ARG A 115 6.41 28.67 6.21
N LYS A 116 5.74 27.52 6.13
CA LYS A 116 5.90 26.42 7.08
C LYS A 116 5.69 25.09 6.38
N CYS A 117 6.42 24.07 6.80
CA CYS A 117 6.25 22.71 6.32
C CYS A 117 6.67 21.73 7.41
N GLN A 118 5.76 20.84 7.76
CA GLN A 118 5.99 19.65 8.56
C GLN A 118 5.11 18.54 8.01
N ILE A 119 5.73 17.62 7.28
CA ILE A 119 5.07 16.47 6.68
C ILE A 119 5.82 15.20 7.08
N TRP A 120 5.10 14.23 7.61
CA TRP A 120 5.65 12.90 7.85
C TRP A 120 5.34 11.99 6.67
N VAL A 121 6.33 11.22 6.22
CA VAL A 121 6.18 10.29 5.09
C VAL A 121 6.65 8.90 5.51
N LYS A 122 5.79 7.88 5.35
CA LYS A 122 6.15 6.48 5.61
C LYS A 122 6.88 5.90 4.40
N VAL A 123 8.19 5.75 4.50
CA VAL A 123 9.05 5.19 3.46
C VAL A 123 9.25 3.68 3.70
N PRO A 124 9.05 2.80 2.69
CA PRO A 124 9.13 1.36 2.87
C PRO A 124 10.50 0.88 3.34
N ASN A 125 11.57 1.51 2.88
CA ASN A 125 12.94 1.19 3.22
C ASN A 125 13.81 2.46 3.12
N VAL A 126 14.66 2.71 4.12
CA VAL A 126 15.77 3.67 4.04
C VAL A 126 17.09 2.91 4.20
N SER A 127 18.01 3.09 3.25
CA SER A 127 19.23 2.29 3.21
C SER A 127 20.42 3.00 3.85
N ALA A 128 21.20 2.25 4.64
CA ALA A 128 22.50 2.67 5.16
C ALA A 128 23.63 2.53 4.14
N SER A 129 23.38 1.84 3.02
CA SER A 129 24.41 1.53 2.01
C SER A 129 24.30 2.37 0.73
N SER A 130 23.12 2.94 0.48
CA SER A 130 22.84 3.74 -0.72
C SER A 130 21.76 4.78 -0.45
N ASN A 131 21.85 5.93 -1.13
CA ASN A 131 20.87 6.99 -0.95
C ASN A 131 19.47 6.52 -1.39
N THR A 132 18.45 6.92 -0.64
CA THR A 132 17.05 6.59 -0.93
C THR A 132 16.36 7.83 -1.48
N THR A 133 15.74 7.75 -2.67
CA THR A 133 15.02 8.89 -3.27
C THR A 133 13.52 8.65 -3.23
N ILE A 134 12.79 9.65 -2.74
CA ILE A 134 11.33 9.74 -2.81
C ILE A 134 10.94 10.99 -3.61
N TYR A 135 9.68 11.09 -4.02
CA TYR A 135 9.20 12.22 -4.83
C TYR A 135 8.01 12.87 -4.14
N ILE A 136 8.07 14.19 -3.93
CA ILE A 136 6.91 15.01 -3.59
C ILE A 136 6.22 15.46 -4.89
N TRP A 137 4.91 15.31 -4.94
CA TRP A 137 4.04 15.75 -6.03
C TRP A 137 3.17 16.87 -5.51
N TYR A 138 2.98 17.92 -6.30
CA TYR A 138 2.22 19.11 -5.91
C TYR A 138 1.57 19.82 -7.11
N ASN A 139 0.76 20.84 -6.81
CA ASN A 139 0.13 21.72 -7.78
C ASN A 139 -0.90 20.98 -8.65
N LYS A 140 -1.85 20.27 -8.03
CA LYS A 140 -2.96 19.62 -8.74
C LYS A 140 -4.26 20.39 -8.55
N THR A 141 -4.82 20.89 -9.64
CA THR A 141 -6.07 21.67 -9.61
C THR A 141 -7.24 20.82 -9.13
N GLY A 142 -7.97 21.30 -8.11
CA GLY A 142 -9.17 20.64 -7.59
C GLY A 142 -8.92 19.47 -6.65
N GLU A 143 -7.67 19.15 -6.33
CA GLU A 143 -7.33 18.12 -5.35
C GLU A 143 -7.66 18.61 -3.93
N VAL A 144 -8.06 17.68 -3.06
CA VAL A 144 -8.35 17.94 -1.65
C VAL A 144 -7.49 17.06 -0.75
N GLN A 145 -7.33 17.49 0.51
CA GLN A 145 -6.67 16.70 1.54
C GLN A 145 -7.35 15.33 1.65
N PRO A 146 -6.60 14.22 1.59
CA PRO A 146 -7.18 12.90 1.78
C PRO A 146 -7.74 12.79 3.21
N THR A 147 -8.82 12.03 3.38
CA THR A 147 -9.34 11.76 4.72
C THR A 147 -8.29 11.03 5.57
N PRO A 148 -8.28 11.20 6.90
CA PRO A 148 -7.32 10.50 7.75
C PRO A 148 -7.27 8.99 7.52
N SER A 149 -8.43 8.36 7.25
CA SER A 149 -8.57 6.92 7.02
C SER A 149 -8.27 6.46 5.58
N ALA A 150 -7.87 7.35 4.67
CA ALA A 150 -7.51 6.97 3.31
C ALA A 150 -6.29 6.02 3.31
N THR A 151 -6.16 5.19 2.27
CA THR A 151 -5.06 4.20 2.11
C THR A 151 -3.67 4.81 2.32
N TYR A 152 -3.49 6.07 1.93
CA TYR A 152 -2.24 6.83 2.07
C TYR A 152 -2.40 8.08 2.95
N GLY A 153 -3.44 8.13 3.77
CA GLY A 153 -3.72 9.23 4.71
C GLY A 153 -2.99 9.10 6.05
N SER A 154 -3.29 10.02 6.98
CA SER A 154 -2.57 10.14 8.26
C SER A 154 -2.71 8.93 9.20
N GLN A 155 -3.81 8.16 9.13
CA GLN A 155 -3.92 6.93 9.93
C GLN A 155 -3.02 5.82 9.40
N ALA A 156 -2.77 5.77 8.08
CA ALA A 156 -1.94 4.73 7.47
C ALA A 156 -0.45 4.88 7.84
N ILE A 157 0.03 6.12 7.98
CA ILE A 157 1.41 6.38 8.43
C ILE A 157 1.65 5.95 9.88
N TRP A 158 0.66 6.07 10.77
CA TRP A 158 0.79 5.72 12.19
C TRP A 158 0.15 4.39 12.60
N SER A 159 -0.22 3.54 11.64
CA SER A 159 -0.91 2.24 11.84
C SER A 159 -0.31 1.28 12.89
N ASN A 160 0.98 1.38 13.22
CA ASN A 160 1.65 0.53 14.23
C ASN A 160 1.87 1.23 15.57
N TYR A 161 1.36 2.46 15.73
CA TYR A 161 1.50 3.25 16.93
C TYR A 161 0.17 3.26 17.69
N HIS A 162 0.28 3.17 19.01
CA HIS A 162 -0.83 3.34 19.93
C HIS A 162 -1.13 4.82 20.17
N PHE A 163 -0.07 5.63 20.23
CA PHE A 163 -0.19 7.06 20.42
C PHE A 163 0.87 7.82 19.64
N VAL A 164 0.44 8.86 18.95
CA VAL A 164 1.30 9.87 18.31
C VAL A 164 0.69 11.24 18.59
N SER A 165 1.53 12.17 19.05
CA SER A 165 1.14 13.56 19.24
C SER A 165 2.20 14.50 18.69
N HIS A 166 1.80 15.29 17.71
CA HIS A 166 2.54 16.47 17.23
C HIS A 166 1.86 17.74 17.73
N ASP A 167 2.60 18.65 18.37
CA ASP A 167 2.11 19.98 18.77
C ASP A 167 0.80 19.99 19.60
N GLY A 168 0.49 18.88 20.27
CA GLY A 168 -0.72 18.69 21.07
C GLY A 168 -1.97 18.24 20.29
N LEU A 169 -1.84 17.94 18.98
CA LEU A 169 -2.84 17.19 18.21
C LEU A 169 -2.58 15.69 18.35
N TYR A 170 -3.62 14.89 18.13
CA TYR A 170 -3.53 13.43 18.20
C TYR A 170 -3.74 12.85 16.80
N ASP A 171 -2.79 12.01 16.39
CA ASP A 171 -2.55 11.70 14.98
C ASP A 171 -2.74 10.20 14.65
N SER A 172 -2.81 9.32 15.66
CA SER A 172 -3.08 7.88 15.50
C SER A 172 -4.56 7.52 15.63
N ALA A 173 -4.95 6.27 15.35
CA ALA A 173 -6.35 5.81 15.44
C ALA A 173 -6.63 4.88 16.65
N SER A 174 -5.60 4.57 17.44
CA SER A 174 -5.61 3.51 18.45
C SER A 174 -5.90 4.02 19.87
N ASP A 175 -6.66 3.22 20.63
CA ASP A 175 -7.02 3.33 22.06
C ASP A 175 -7.25 4.76 22.63
N GLN A 176 -8.51 5.20 22.62
CA GLN A 176 -8.98 6.55 22.95
C GLN A 176 -8.99 6.89 24.47
N TYR A 177 -8.29 6.14 25.33
CA TYR A 177 -8.34 6.33 26.78
C TYR A 177 -7.47 7.49 27.32
N LEU A 178 -6.90 8.33 26.46
CA LEU A 178 -6.16 9.54 26.83
C LEU A 178 -7.08 10.78 26.71
N THR A 179 -7.92 11.04 27.72
CA THR A 179 -8.99 12.05 27.65
C THR A 179 -8.51 13.52 27.55
N VAL A 180 -9.02 14.21 26.53
CA VAL A 180 -8.66 15.55 26.01
C VAL A 180 -9.43 16.71 26.67
N ASN A 181 -8.83 17.90 26.73
CA ASN A 181 -9.44 19.18 26.27
C ASN A 181 -8.39 20.32 26.09
N GLY A 182 -8.41 20.99 24.93
CA GLY A 182 -7.38 21.94 24.40
C GLY A 182 -7.14 23.24 25.19
N VAL A 183 -6.28 24.21 24.81
CA VAL A 183 -5.63 24.57 23.52
C VAL A 183 -4.21 25.11 23.77
N PRO A 184 -3.23 24.92 22.85
CA PRO A 184 -2.07 25.80 22.73
C PRO A 184 -1.98 26.56 21.38
N THR A 185 -1.45 27.78 21.45
CA THR A 185 -0.79 28.58 20.39
C THR A 185 0.32 29.39 21.09
N THR A 186 1.54 29.67 20.57
CA THR A 186 1.96 29.96 19.19
C THR A 186 3.46 29.68 18.89
N GLY A 187 3.75 28.91 17.82
CA GLY A 187 4.71 29.15 16.70
C GLY A 187 6.24 29.13 16.93
N THR A 188 7.14 28.81 15.97
CA THR A 188 7.10 28.39 14.54
C THR A 188 8.46 27.74 14.18
N THR A 189 8.50 26.47 13.69
CA THR A 189 9.67 25.65 13.22
C THR A 189 10.22 24.59 14.21
N PRO A 190 11.00 23.58 13.75
CA PRO A 190 10.66 22.14 13.65
C PRO A 190 10.50 21.38 14.98
N TYR A 191 10.73 22.03 16.12
CA TYR A 191 10.58 21.44 17.46
C TYR A 191 9.88 22.42 18.43
N GLY A 192 8.98 23.28 17.95
CA GLY A 192 8.32 24.30 18.78
C GLY A 192 7.34 23.72 19.83
N GLY A 193 7.66 23.80 21.13
CA GLY A 193 6.72 23.40 22.21
C GLY A 193 5.44 24.25 22.23
N THR A 194 4.27 23.76 22.70
CA THR A 194 4.00 22.83 23.80
C THR A 194 3.15 21.62 23.38
N SER A 195 3.57 20.39 23.66
CA SER A 195 2.78 19.17 23.42
C SER A 195 2.23 18.50 24.70
N TRP A 196 1.00 17.99 24.53
CA TRP A 196 0.01 17.33 25.40
C TRP A 196 -0.78 18.17 26.44
N LYS A 197 -2.14 18.09 26.41
CA LYS A 197 -3.06 18.51 27.49
C LYS A 197 -4.14 17.47 27.81
N GLY A 198 -4.08 16.92 29.02
CA GLY A 198 -5.20 16.26 29.69
C GLY A 198 -6.18 17.28 30.29
N ASN A 199 -7.48 17.02 30.13
CA ASN A 199 -8.67 17.71 30.67
C ASN A 199 -8.84 19.25 30.51
N GLY A 200 -7.82 20.01 30.13
CA GLY A 200 -7.95 21.44 29.82
C GLY A 200 -7.94 22.40 31.02
N THR A 201 -7.60 21.97 32.24
CA THR A 201 -7.47 22.91 33.38
C THR A 201 -6.11 22.94 34.07
N THR A 202 -5.25 21.94 33.90
CA THR A 202 -3.87 21.91 34.43
C THR A 202 -3.07 20.82 33.70
N ASP A 203 -1.75 20.98 33.54
CA ASP A 203 -0.86 20.05 32.79
C ASP A 203 -0.65 18.69 33.51
N TYR A 204 -1.68 18.13 34.14
CA TYR A 204 -1.67 16.81 34.76
C TYR A 204 -2.41 15.81 33.86
N ASN A 205 -1.75 14.70 33.52
CA ASN A 205 -2.45 13.50 33.12
C ASN A 205 -2.46 12.51 34.27
N HIS A 206 -3.48 12.62 35.12
CA HIS A 206 -3.84 11.55 36.03
C HIS A 206 -4.72 10.57 35.24
N MET A 207 -4.15 9.51 34.69
CA MET A 207 -4.97 8.44 34.12
C MET A 207 -5.68 7.72 35.26
N SER A 208 -6.98 7.95 35.40
CA SER A 208 -7.80 7.33 36.42
C SER A 208 -7.97 5.84 36.13
N SER A 209 -7.19 4.98 36.77
CA SER A 209 -7.42 3.51 36.91
C SER A 209 -7.71 2.69 35.64
N ASN A 210 -7.67 3.30 34.45
CA ASN A 210 -7.74 2.69 33.13
C ASN A 210 -6.59 3.29 32.32
N GLY A 211 -5.55 2.52 32.07
CA GLY A 211 -4.38 2.91 31.29
C GLY A 211 -4.35 2.09 30.03
N LEU A 212 -3.47 2.49 29.11
CA LEU A 212 -3.17 1.69 27.93
C LEU A 212 -2.77 0.28 28.38
N ASP A 213 -3.62 -0.71 28.13
CA ASP A 213 -3.32 -2.10 28.43
C ASP A 213 -2.34 -2.65 27.40
N LEU A 214 -1.05 -2.41 27.64
CA LEU A 214 0.02 -2.92 26.80
C LEU A 214 0.42 -4.31 27.28
N SER A 215 -0.12 -5.35 26.66
CA SER A 215 0.21 -6.75 26.99
C SER A 215 1.47 -7.28 26.27
N GLY A 216 2.14 -6.42 25.50
CA GLY A 216 3.25 -6.78 24.61
C GLY A 216 4.54 -5.97 24.80
N ASN A 217 5.36 -5.93 23.74
CA ASN A 217 6.57 -5.11 23.68
C ASN A 217 6.22 -3.62 23.76
N LEU A 218 7.18 -2.76 24.10
CA LEU A 218 6.93 -1.31 24.18
C LEU A 218 8.10 -0.53 23.57
N SER A 219 7.78 0.50 22.82
CA SER A 219 8.71 1.53 22.39
C SER A 219 8.11 2.93 22.55
N ILE A 220 8.88 3.84 23.14
CA ILE A 220 8.53 5.24 23.33
C ILE A 220 9.66 6.10 22.77
N SER A 221 9.33 7.12 21.99
CA SER A 221 10.27 8.14 21.51
C SER A 221 9.70 9.53 21.76
N LEU A 222 10.52 10.50 22.17
CA LEU A 222 10.07 11.86 22.44
C LEU A 222 11.16 12.92 22.25
N TRP A 223 10.71 14.15 22.00
CA TRP A 223 11.54 15.36 22.00
C TRP A 223 11.18 16.27 23.15
N LYS A 224 12.19 16.67 23.93
CA LYS A 224 12.01 17.54 25.09
C LYS A 224 13.09 18.62 25.16
N LYS A 225 12.71 19.83 25.57
CA LYS A 225 13.63 20.91 25.93
C LYS A 225 13.87 20.94 27.44
N ASN A 226 15.01 21.42 27.89
CA ASN A 226 15.20 21.77 29.30
C ASN A 226 15.26 23.31 29.42
N THR A 227 14.29 23.94 30.06
CA THR A 227 14.17 25.43 30.05
C THR A 227 14.39 26.09 31.41
N VAL A 228 14.57 25.33 32.49
CA VAL A 228 14.73 25.88 33.84
C VAL A 228 16.09 25.54 34.46
N VAL A 229 16.85 26.59 34.83
CA VAL A 229 17.98 26.50 35.76
C VAL A 229 17.41 26.40 37.17
N THR A 230 16.94 25.23 37.57
CA THR A 230 16.64 24.96 38.97
C THR A 230 17.61 23.92 39.47
N THR A 231 18.33 24.26 40.53
CA THR A 231 19.08 23.30 41.34
C THR A 231 18.11 22.16 41.71
N ASN A 232 18.35 20.93 41.23
CA ASN A 232 17.72 19.66 41.65
C ASN A 232 16.72 18.94 40.71
N TYR A 233 16.57 19.31 39.43
CA TYR A 233 15.59 18.65 38.56
C TYR A 233 16.21 18.02 37.30
N GLY A 234 16.00 16.72 37.16
CA GLY A 234 16.23 15.94 35.93
C GLY A 234 14.91 15.31 35.49
N THR A 235 14.71 15.14 34.20
CA THR A 235 13.60 14.34 33.64
C THR A 235 13.80 12.85 33.94
N SER A 236 12.76 12.01 33.94
CA SER A 236 12.95 10.57 34.17
C SER A 236 11.80 9.73 33.66
N LEU A 237 12.04 8.72 32.83
CA LEU A 237 11.04 7.69 32.53
C LEU A 237 11.21 6.48 33.47
N THR A 238 10.51 6.49 34.60
CA THR A 238 10.56 5.46 35.63
C THR A 238 9.39 4.47 35.52
N ALA A 239 9.63 3.17 35.39
CA ALA A 239 8.66 2.13 35.71
C ALA A 239 8.49 2.02 37.24
N ARG A 240 7.27 1.80 37.76
CA ARG A 240 7.02 1.62 39.20
C ARG A 240 6.46 0.22 39.43
N ASN A 241 7.09 -0.53 40.33
CA ASN A 241 6.81 -1.93 40.63
C ASN A 241 5.35 -2.28 41.02
N ASP A 242 4.50 -1.30 41.31
CA ASP A 242 3.15 -1.58 41.82
C ASP A 242 1.99 -1.27 40.86
N SER A 243 2.19 -0.67 39.68
CA SER A 243 1.08 -0.48 38.72
C SER A 243 1.43 -0.14 37.27
N GLY A 244 2.63 0.27 36.84
CA GLY A 244 2.79 0.67 35.41
C GLY A 244 4.06 1.45 35.07
N TRP A 245 4.09 2.03 33.86
CA TRP A 245 5.13 2.91 33.32
C TRP A 245 4.86 4.38 33.66
N PHE A 246 5.87 5.13 34.10
CA PHE A 246 5.73 6.55 34.40
C PHE A 246 6.82 7.37 33.70
N LEU A 247 6.44 8.31 32.83
CA LEU A 247 7.28 9.43 32.42
C LEU A 247 7.12 10.54 33.45
N MET A 248 8.14 10.72 34.28
CA MET A 248 8.17 11.63 35.43
C MET A 248 9.27 12.69 35.26
N LEU A 249 9.28 13.67 36.17
CA LEU A 249 10.46 14.50 36.44
C LEU A 249 11.00 14.02 37.79
N SER A 250 12.25 13.58 37.87
CA SER A 250 12.86 13.06 39.11
C SER A 250 13.50 14.19 39.92
N TYR A 251 13.32 14.11 41.24
CA TYR A 251 14.09 14.85 42.23
C TYR A 251 15.46 14.19 42.44
N GLY A 252 16.53 14.96 42.33
CA GLY A 252 17.87 14.44 42.63
C GLY A 252 18.91 15.54 42.79
N SER A 253 19.72 15.45 43.84
CA SER A 253 20.81 16.37 44.10
C SER A 253 21.91 16.22 43.04
N ASN A 254 22.12 17.29 42.27
CA ASN A 254 23.29 17.56 41.40
C ASN A 254 23.41 16.84 40.04
N ALA A 255 22.34 16.53 39.31
CA ALA A 255 22.48 16.20 37.89
C ALA A 255 21.21 16.43 37.03
N HIS A 256 21.39 17.10 35.88
CA HIS A 256 20.38 17.43 34.86
C HIS A 256 20.11 16.25 33.91
N ASN A 257 19.66 15.12 34.46
CA ASN A 257 19.63 13.85 33.71
C ASN A 257 18.22 13.45 33.27
N THR A 258 18.11 12.61 32.24
CA THR A 258 16.96 11.72 32.01
C THR A 258 17.17 10.38 32.71
N TRP A 259 16.38 10.04 33.73
CA TRP A 259 16.53 8.79 34.48
C TRP A 259 15.49 7.73 34.06
N PHE A 260 15.93 6.51 33.75
CA PHE A 260 15.07 5.34 33.59
C PHE A 260 15.25 4.40 34.80
N ALA A 261 14.21 4.16 35.59
CA ALA A 261 14.30 3.34 36.81
C ALA A 261 13.10 2.41 36.95
N SER A 262 13.22 1.29 37.66
CA SER A 262 12.08 0.40 38.00
C SER A 262 11.44 0.71 39.36
N GLU A 263 11.99 1.66 40.12
CA GLU A 263 11.46 2.15 41.40
C GLU A 263 11.66 3.67 41.56
N PRO A 264 10.78 4.37 42.32
CA PRO A 264 10.96 5.79 42.58
C PRO A 264 12.15 6.02 43.54
N PRO A 265 12.79 7.20 43.49
CA PRO A 265 13.94 7.52 44.33
C PRO A 265 13.48 7.88 45.76
N ILE A 266 12.96 6.89 46.52
CA ILE A 266 12.84 7.04 47.98
C ILE A 266 14.17 6.58 48.59
N GLU A 267 15.09 7.54 48.74
CA GLU A 267 16.25 7.58 49.67
C GLU A 267 17.17 6.35 49.83
N THR A 268 17.02 5.27 49.06
CA THR A 268 17.69 3.99 49.35
C THR A 268 18.29 3.28 48.14
N GLY A 269 18.68 4.04 47.10
CA GLY A 269 19.56 3.53 46.04
C GLY A 269 18.88 2.57 45.06
N GLY A 270 17.78 3.02 44.43
CA GLY A 270 17.09 2.25 43.40
C GLY A 270 17.94 1.99 42.13
N ASP A 271 17.67 0.86 41.49
CA ASP A 271 18.30 0.40 40.25
C ASP A 271 17.70 1.15 39.04
N GLY A 272 18.55 1.82 38.26
CA GLY A 272 18.13 2.60 37.09
C GLY A 272 19.28 3.01 36.16
N ALA A 273 19.01 3.11 34.85
CA ALA A 273 19.91 3.69 33.87
C ALA A 273 19.65 5.19 33.72
N ARG A 274 20.71 5.95 33.44
CA ARG A 274 20.63 7.40 33.25
C ARG A 274 21.13 7.74 31.87
N ILE A 275 20.34 8.54 31.16
CA ILE A 275 20.73 9.17 29.93
C ILE A 275 21.23 10.57 30.28
N TYR A 276 22.45 10.85 29.85
CA TYR A 276 23.06 12.16 29.91
C TYR A 276 22.94 12.74 28.51
N PRO A 277 22.07 13.73 28.28
CA PRO A 277 22.03 14.41 26.99
C PRO A 277 23.41 14.98 26.65
N SER A 278 23.75 14.98 25.37
CA SER A 278 25.03 15.48 24.90
C SER A 278 24.94 16.99 24.62
N GLY A 279 25.95 17.77 25.02
CA GLY A 279 26.04 19.19 24.64
C GLY A 279 25.33 20.17 25.58
N ASP A 280 24.57 21.10 25.02
CA ASP A 280 23.88 22.17 25.76
C ASP A 280 22.74 21.59 26.59
N GLU A 281 22.91 21.58 27.91
CA GLU A 281 21.94 21.03 28.88
C GLU A 281 20.55 21.69 28.80
N PHE A 282 20.44 22.86 28.16
CA PHE A 282 19.19 23.62 27.98
C PHE A 282 18.60 23.53 26.55
N GLY A 283 19.19 22.66 25.73
CA GLY A 283 18.79 22.39 24.36
C GLY A 283 17.56 21.49 24.22
N TRP A 284 17.21 21.21 22.98
CA TRP A 284 16.28 20.12 22.64
C TRP A 284 17.04 18.80 22.68
N HIS A 285 16.42 17.80 23.29
CA HIS A 285 16.97 16.48 23.44
C HIS A 285 15.98 15.42 22.98
N TYR A 286 16.51 14.41 22.32
CA TYR A 286 15.76 13.26 21.86
C TYR A 286 15.98 12.09 22.80
N PHE A 287 14.89 11.44 23.19
CA PHE A 287 14.94 10.26 24.05
C PHE A 287 14.14 9.13 23.43
N SER A 288 14.69 7.92 23.51
CA SER A 288 13.93 6.72 23.18
C SER A 288 14.19 5.58 24.17
N VAL A 289 13.15 4.78 24.37
CA VAL A 289 13.20 3.51 25.08
C VAL A 289 12.53 2.42 24.25
N SER A 290 13.10 1.22 24.30
CA SER A 290 12.51 0.02 23.69
C SER A 290 12.72 -1.17 24.63
N GLN A 291 11.67 -1.93 24.89
CA GLN A 291 11.68 -3.12 25.75
C GLN A 291 10.96 -4.29 25.08
N THR A 292 11.52 -5.49 25.28
CA THR A 292 10.92 -6.76 24.85
C THR A 292 10.29 -7.51 26.03
N THR A 293 9.32 -8.39 25.75
CA THR A 293 8.64 -9.22 26.76
C THR A 293 9.49 -10.35 27.36
N SER A 294 10.72 -10.55 26.86
CA SER A 294 11.68 -11.59 27.27
C SER A 294 12.33 -11.28 28.63
N ILE A 295 12.31 -12.23 29.57
CA ILE A 295 13.05 -12.09 30.85
C ILE A 295 14.55 -12.08 30.57
N GLY A 296 15.24 -10.98 30.90
CA GLY A 296 16.70 -10.89 30.83
C GLY A 296 17.31 -10.28 29.56
N GLU A 297 16.51 -9.68 28.67
CA GLU A 297 17.02 -9.05 27.44
C GLU A 297 16.69 -7.55 27.35
N ASN A 298 17.77 -6.76 27.29
CA ASN A 298 17.97 -5.44 26.67
C ASN A 298 16.80 -4.44 26.69
N GLU A 299 16.78 -3.60 27.73
CA GLU A 299 16.24 -2.25 27.58
C GLU A 299 17.21 -1.41 26.75
N LEU A 300 16.74 -0.95 25.60
CA LEU A 300 17.47 -0.01 24.77
C LEU A 300 17.14 1.39 25.28
N LEU A 301 18.15 2.12 25.77
CA LEU A 301 18.02 3.50 26.20
C LEU A 301 18.95 4.38 25.35
N ARG A 302 18.38 5.40 24.71
CA ARG A 302 19.09 6.29 23.78
C ARG A 302 18.75 7.75 24.04
N GLY A 303 19.80 8.57 24.04
CA GLY A 303 19.72 10.02 24.17
C GLY A 303 20.56 10.68 23.10
N ASP A 304 19.97 11.60 22.34
CA ASP A 304 20.65 12.39 21.31
C ASP A 304 21.48 11.55 20.32
N GLY A 305 20.96 10.38 19.91
CA GLY A 305 21.64 9.47 18.99
C GLY A 305 22.86 8.74 19.58
N SER A 306 23.00 8.72 20.91
CA SER A 306 24.07 8.02 21.61
C SER A 306 23.54 6.93 22.55
N ALA A 307 24.27 5.82 22.63
CA ALA A 307 23.99 4.74 23.56
C ALA A 307 24.48 5.08 24.97
N THR A 308 23.60 4.98 25.97
CA THR A 308 24.05 4.70 27.34
C THR A 308 24.03 3.19 27.54
N THR A 309 25.14 2.66 28.04
CA THR A 309 25.29 1.22 28.29
C THR A 309 24.52 0.83 29.56
N GLN A 310 23.78 -0.28 29.45
CA GLN A 310 23.25 -1.19 30.48
C GLN A 310 23.13 -0.67 31.92
N MET A 311 21.92 -0.78 32.50
CA MET A 311 21.72 -0.59 33.95
C MET A 311 22.75 -1.41 34.75
N PRO A 312 23.42 -0.82 35.76
CA PRO A 312 24.22 -1.60 36.69
C PRO A 312 23.31 -2.63 37.37
N THR A 313 23.63 -3.92 37.24
CA THR A 313 22.95 -4.99 37.97
C THR A 313 23.36 -4.92 39.44
N ASN A 314 22.70 -4.10 40.25
CA ASN A 314 22.91 -4.06 41.69
C ASN A 314 21.97 -5.03 42.42
N GLY A 315 21.98 -6.30 41.99
CA GLY A 315 21.59 -7.43 42.84
C GLY A 315 20.14 -7.54 43.30
N TYR A 316 19.25 -6.61 42.97
CA TYR A 316 17.81 -6.74 43.20
C TYR A 316 17.11 -7.19 41.90
N GLY A 317 16.42 -8.32 41.97
CA GLY A 317 15.89 -9.03 40.81
C GLY A 317 14.83 -8.23 40.04
N TRP A 318 14.90 -8.34 38.73
CA TRP A 318 13.97 -7.85 37.71
C TRP A 318 12.49 -8.05 38.09
N TYR A 319 11.84 -7.04 38.65
CA TYR A 319 10.40 -7.10 38.90
C TYR A 319 9.63 -6.61 37.68
N ARG A 320 8.72 -7.48 37.20
CA ARG A 320 7.75 -7.17 36.15
C ARG A 320 6.69 -6.23 36.74
N PRO A 321 6.31 -5.12 36.09
CA PRO A 321 5.05 -4.46 36.40
C PRO A 321 3.90 -5.46 36.16
N SER A 322 3.00 -5.62 37.12
CA SER A 322 1.89 -6.57 37.03
C SER A 322 0.87 -6.12 35.97
N ILE A 323 0.51 -7.00 35.02
CA ILE A 323 -0.71 -7.15 34.18
C ILE A 323 -1.65 -5.94 33.85
N ASN A 324 -1.29 -4.69 34.10
CA ASN A 324 -2.06 -3.48 33.79
C ASN A 324 -1.07 -2.33 33.54
N ASN A 325 -0.55 -2.16 32.33
CA ASN A 325 0.55 -1.22 32.07
C ASN A 325 0.11 0.25 31.91
N TYR A 326 -0.28 0.95 32.97
CA TYR A 326 -0.58 2.41 32.85
C TYR A 326 0.67 3.19 32.43
N ILE A 327 0.66 3.93 31.30
CA ILE A 327 1.68 4.95 30.97
C ILE A 327 1.23 6.31 31.50
N THR A 328 1.81 6.79 32.59
CA THR A 328 1.57 8.15 33.11
C THR A 328 2.63 9.10 32.57
N VAL A 329 2.26 10.31 32.16
CA VAL A 329 3.23 11.36 31.77
C VAL A 329 2.96 12.62 32.59
N GLY A 330 3.90 12.96 33.47
CA GLY A 330 3.80 14.05 34.45
C GLY A 330 3.26 13.62 35.83
N ASN A 331 3.77 14.26 36.88
CA ASN A 331 3.55 14.08 38.33
C ASN A 331 4.09 12.77 38.98
N LEU A 332 4.67 12.92 40.18
CA LEU A 332 5.26 11.91 41.06
C LEU A 332 4.27 11.26 42.03
N SER A 333 3.12 11.90 42.32
CA SER A 333 2.18 11.44 43.34
C SER A 333 0.73 11.81 43.03
N PRO A 334 -0.23 10.85 43.12
CA PRO A 334 -1.67 11.12 43.04
C PRO A 334 -2.20 12.17 44.01
N ASN A 335 -1.43 12.47 45.07
CA ASN A 335 -1.88 13.26 46.21
C ASN A 335 -1.15 14.60 46.37
N ASP A 336 -0.14 14.90 45.54
CA ASP A 336 0.62 16.15 45.65
C ASP A 336 0.37 17.05 44.44
N VAL A 337 -0.49 18.06 44.65
CA VAL A 337 -0.87 19.06 43.65
C VAL A 337 0.25 20.08 43.37
N ASN A 338 1.37 20.00 44.09
CA ASN A 338 2.52 20.89 43.90
C ASN A 338 3.66 20.25 43.09
N ASP A 339 3.55 18.97 42.72
CA ASP A 339 4.58 18.28 41.94
C ASP A 339 4.55 18.70 40.47
N GLN A 340 5.72 19.07 39.98
CA GLN A 340 5.89 19.99 38.86
C GLN A 340 5.66 19.34 37.50
N GLN A 341 5.01 20.12 36.66
CA GLN A 341 4.56 19.81 35.29
C GLN A 341 5.78 19.61 34.37
N LEU A 342 5.60 19.01 33.18
CA LEU A 342 6.61 19.03 32.11
C LEU A 342 6.94 20.45 31.58
N ASN A 343 6.54 21.50 32.31
CA ASN A 343 6.90 22.91 32.16
C ASN A 343 6.83 23.46 30.73
N ARG A 344 5.92 22.93 29.90
CA ARG A 344 5.75 23.33 28.48
C ARG A 344 6.89 22.91 27.55
N GLU A 345 7.57 21.82 27.88
CA GLU A 345 8.86 21.47 27.28
C GLU A 345 8.85 20.22 26.40
N LEU A 346 7.72 19.55 26.21
CA LEU A 346 7.58 18.42 25.28
C LEU A 346 7.18 18.96 23.90
N ALA A 347 7.80 18.46 22.83
CA ALA A 347 7.43 18.80 21.44
C ALA A 347 6.71 17.64 20.74
N GLU A 348 7.17 16.41 20.96
CA GLU A 348 6.62 15.22 20.33
C GLU A 348 6.72 14.02 21.28
N ILE A 349 5.75 13.11 21.20
CA ILE A 349 5.82 11.79 21.80
C ILE A 349 5.15 10.76 20.89
N ARG A 350 5.77 9.58 20.77
CA ARG A 350 5.22 8.42 20.07
C ARG A 350 5.33 7.17 20.94
N ILE A 351 4.30 6.35 20.91
CA ILE A 351 4.18 5.10 21.69
C ILE A 351 3.72 3.98 20.75
N SER A 352 4.44 2.86 20.76
CA SER A 352 4.11 1.68 19.93
C SER A 352 4.45 0.37 20.63
N GLU A 353 3.88 -0.73 20.14
CA GLU A 353 4.28 -2.10 20.53
C GLU A 353 5.35 -2.70 19.60
N THR A 354 5.84 -1.90 18.64
CA THR A 354 6.94 -2.32 17.77
C THR A 354 8.26 -1.94 18.43
N VAL A 355 9.05 -2.95 18.79
CA VAL A 355 10.42 -2.77 19.32
C VAL A 355 11.26 -2.04 18.28
N ILE A 356 11.73 -0.83 18.60
CA ILE A 356 12.71 -0.12 17.77
C ILE A 356 14.14 -0.56 18.15
N SER A 357 15.01 -0.64 17.14
CA SER A 357 16.44 -0.98 17.31
C SER A 357 17.28 0.27 17.64
N SER A 358 18.54 0.05 18.05
CA SER A 358 19.52 1.16 18.20
C SER A 358 19.64 1.97 16.94
N ASP A 359 19.78 1.29 15.82
CA ASP A 359 20.01 1.89 14.51
C ASP A 359 18.79 2.70 14.07
N PHE A 360 17.59 2.22 14.36
CA PHE A 360 16.36 2.96 14.14
C PHE A 360 16.31 4.25 14.96
N SER A 361 16.56 4.16 16.26
CA SER A 361 16.56 5.30 17.18
C SER A 361 17.62 6.36 16.80
N ASP A 362 18.83 5.93 16.45
CA ASP A 362 19.91 6.84 16.09
C ASP A 362 19.60 7.53 14.74
N THR A 363 19.04 6.79 13.79
CA THR A 363 18.55 7.36 12.52
C THR A 363 17.42 8.36 12.76
N GLU A 364 16.51 8.06 13.68
CA GLU A 364 15.41 8.93 14.10
C GLU A 364 15.87 10.25 14.73
N TYR A 365 16.95 10.20 15.50
CA TYR A 365 17.63 11.40 15.94
C TYR A 365 18.20 12.21 14.77
N HIS A 366 18.93 11.59 13.82
CA HIS A 366 19.50 12.33 12.68
C HIS A 366 18.42 12.99 11.80
N ASN A 367 17.38 12.23 11.46
CA ASN A 367 16.22 12.66 10.66
C ASN A 367 15.56 13.93 11.22
N GLN A 368 15.55 14.04 12.54
CA GLN A 368 14.90 15.13 13.23
C GLN A 368 15.87 16.25 13.63
N ASN A 369 16.97 15.93 14.30
CA ASN A 369 17.89 16.93 14.83
C ASN A 369 18.51 17.82 13.75
N ASN A 370 18.76 17.25 12.56
CA ASN A 370 19.29 18.00 11.42
C ASN A 370 18.65 17.52 10.10
N PRO A 371 17.38 17.89 9.83
CA PRO A 371 16.64 17.37 8.68
C PRO A 371 17.38 17.68 7.38
N SER A 372 17.90 18.91 7.24
CA SER A 372 18.63 19.37 6.05
C SER A 372 19.86 18.53 5.67
N ALA A 373 20.50 17.86 6.65
CA ALA A 373 21.59 16.93 6.39
C ALA A 373 21.07 15.52 6.10
N PHE A 374 19.94 15.14 6.71
CA PHE A 374 19.30 13.84 6.54
C PHE A 374 18.74 13.65 5.13
N ALA A 375 18.09 14.66 4.57
CA ALA A 375 17.56 14.63 3.21
C ALA A 375 17.83 15.93 2.45
N VAL A 376 18.02 15.80 1.15
CA VAL A 376 18.35 16.94 0.28
C VAL A 376 17.28 17.07 -0.81
N ALA A 377 16.80 18.30 -0.98
CA ALA A 377 15.91 18.68 -2.06
C ALA A 377 16.61 18.58 -3.42
N GLY A 378 16.00 17.87 -4.36
CA GLY A 378 16.36 17.96 -5.77
C GLY A 378 15.74 19.18 -6.45
N THR A 379 15.99 19.32 -7.74
CA THR A 379 15.37 20.39 -8.54
C THR A 379 13.91 20.01 -8.86
N PRO A 380 12.96 20.94 -8.69
CA PRO A 380 11.62 20.76 -9.20
C PRO A 380 11.55 20.45 -10.68
N GLU A 381 10.71 19.51 -11.01
CA GLU A 381 10.44 19.05 -12.36
C GLU A 381 9.00 19.41 -12.69
N SER A 382 8.78 19.94 -13.89
CA SER A 382 7.43 19.91 -14.45
C SER A 382 7.04 18.45 -14.59
N VAL A 383 5.92 18.09 -13.98
CA VAL A 383 5.17 16.93 -14.45
C VAL A 383 4.43 17.44 -15.67
N SER A 384 5.16 17.51 -16.80
CA SER A 384 4.49 17.21 -18.06
C SER A 384 3.81 15.87 -17.79
N GLY A 385 2.47 15.77 -17.82
CA GLY A 385 1.80 14.47 -17.73
C GLY A 385 2.59 13.52 -18.65
N GLY A 386 3.31 12.57 -18.04
CA GLY A 386 4.60 12.05 -18.52
C GLY A 386 4.87 12.30 -20.00
N GLY A 387 5.50 13.43 -20.33
CA GLY A 387 5.82 13.77 -21.70
C GLY A 387 6.89 12.81 -22.20
N GLY A 388 6.58 12.12 -23.30
CA GLY A 388 7.51 11.25 -23.96
C GLY A 388 7.22 11.09 -25.44
N ASP A 389 6.58 12.09 -26.07
CA ASP A 389 6.53 12.29 -27.51
C ASP A 389 5.92 13.69 -27.79
N THR A 390 6.45 14.44 -28.76
CA THR A 390 5.80 15.66 -29.30
C THR A 390 5.65 15.61 -30.81
N GLN A 391 6.21 14.57 -31.42
CA GLN A 391 6.11 14.30 -32.83
C GLN A 391 4.82 13.52 -33.03
N ALA A 392 3.89 14.10 -33.79
CA ALA A 392 2.73 13.34 -34.17
C ALA A 392 3.13 12.19 -35.12
N PRO A 393 2.45 11.03 -35.05
CA PRO A 393 2.65 9.97 -36.01
C PRO A 393 2.50 10.43 -37.46
N THR A 394 3.10 9.70 -38.40
CA THR A 394 2.83 9.92 -39.81
C THR A 394 1.38 9.55 -40.17
N ALA A 395 0.80 10.26 -41.14
CA ALA A 395 -0.56 10.00 -41.59
C ALA A 395 -0.69 8.56 -42.14
N PRO A 396 -1.71 7.79 -41.72
CA PRO A 396 -1.96 6.46 -42.28
C PRO A 396 -2.42 6.54 -43.74
N THR A 397 -2.22 5.45 -44.49
CA THR A 397 -2.78 5.26 -45.83
C THR A 397 -4.04 4.41 -45.74
N LEU A 398 -5.18 4.99 -46.12
CA LEU A 398 -6.50 4.39 -46.00
C LEU A 398 -6.94 3.71 -47.31
N ALA A 399 -7.53 2.51 -47.18
CA ALA A 399 -8.12 1.75 -48.27
C ALA A 399 -9.51 1.20 -47.89
N LEU A 400 -10.38 1.06 -48.90
CA LEU A 400 -11.64 0.34 -48.78
C LEU A 400 -11.41 -1.13 -49.07
N SER A 401 -11.79 -2.02 -48.14
CA SER A 401 -11.75 -3.47 -48.35
C SER A 401 -13.02 -3.96 -49.05
N SER A 402 -14.18 -3.54 -48.55
CA SER A 402 -15.50 -3.88 -49.07
C SER A 402 -16.53 -2.89 -48.55
N ASN A 403 -17.69 -2.84 -49.18
CA ASN A 403 -18.85 -2.13 -48.65
C ASN A 403 -20.14 -2.86 -49.03
N THR A 404 -21.16 -2.69 -48.19
CA THR A 404 -22.51 -3.18 -48.43
C THR A 404 -23.45 -1.99 -48.64
N ASP A 405 -24.76 -2.20 -48.55
CA ASP A 405 -25.74 -1.12 -48.52
C ASP A 405 -25.78 -0.38 -47.18
N THR A 406 -25.28 -0.99 -46.10
CA THR A 406 -25.33 -0.42 -44.73
C THR A 406 -23.99 -0.42 -44.01
N THR A 407 -22.92 -0.95 -44.62
CA THR A 407 -21.58 -1.01 -44.01
C THR A 407 -20.46 -0.64 -44.98
N ALA A 408 -19.32 -0.22 -44.43
CA ALA A 408 -18.07 -0.04 -45.16
C ALA A 408 -16.90 -0.58 -44.33
N ASP A 409 -16.12 -1.49 -44.90
CA ASP A 409 -14.95 -2.11 -44.27
C ASP A 409 -13.69 -1.32 -44.64
N LEU A 410 -13.12 -0.64 -43.66
CA LEU A 410 -11.95 0.20 -43.79
C LEU A 410 -10.70 -0.54 -43.32
N SER A 411 -9.59 -0.35 -44.01
CA SER A 411 -8.27 -0.86 -43.61
C SER A 411 -7.20 0.19 -43.85
N TRP A 412 -6.18 0.25 -42.99
CA TRP A 412 -5.10 1.22 -43.12
C TRP A 412 -3.72 0.64 -42.76
N SER A 413 -2.68 1.30 -43.26
CA SER A 413 -1.29 0.94 -42.98
C SER A 413 -0.36 2.16 -43.10
N GLY A 414 0.90 2.04 -42.66
CA GLY A 414 1.95 3.01 -42.95
C GLY A 414 2.09 4.17 -41.95
N ALA A 415 1.27 4.24 -40.90
CA ALA A 415 1.52 5.16 -39.80
C ALA A 415 2.68 4.66 -38.95
N THR A 416 3.67 5.52 -38.76
CA THR A 416 4.88 5.26 -37.98
C THR A 416 5.19 6.47 -37.14
N ASP A 417 5.86 6.22 -36.03
CA ASP A 417 6.12 7.22 -35.00
C ASP A 417 7.44 6.85 -34.30
N ASP A 418 8.12 7.82 -33.68
CA ASP A 418 9.39 7.57 -32.98
C ASP A 418 9.22 6.82 -31.66
N THR A 419 8.03 6.88 -31.04
CA THR A 419 7.72 6.16 -29.79
C THR A 419 6.63 5.10 -29.95
N GLY A 420 5.84 5.20 -31.00
CA GLY A 420 4.94 4.15 -31.50
C GLY A 420 3.48 4.57 -31.51
N VAL A 421 2.75 4.07 -32.51
CA VAL A 421 1.32 4.32 -32.65
C VAL A 421 0.53 3.44 -31.68
N THR A 422 -0.37 4.03 -30.90
CA THR A 422 -1.18 3.33 -29.90
C THR A 422 -2.66 3.31 -30.21
N ASN A 423 -3.18 4.31 -30.94
CA ASN A 423 -4.61 4.47 -31.22
C ASN A 423 -4.85 5.01 -32.65
N TYR A 424 -6.08 4.87 -33.13
CA TYR A 424 -6.54 5.49 -34.39
C TYR A 424 -7.90 6.17 -34.20
N ARG A 425 -8.15 7.26 -34.92
CA ARG A 425 -9.46 7.91 -35.02
C ARG A 425 -9.98 7.84 -36.45
N ILE A 426 -11.26 7.49 -36.59
CA ILE A 426 -11.95 7.40 -37.87
C ILE A 426 -12.92 8.55 -37.95
N TYR A 427 -12.91 9.24 -39.09
CA TYR A 427 -13.80 10.36 -39.37
C TYR A 427 -14.74 10.01 -40.53
N LYS A 428 -16.02 10.31 -40.37
CA LYS A 428 -17.08 10.20 -41.38
C LYS A 428 -17.57 11.61 -41.73
N ASP A 429 -17.39 12.01 -42.98
CA ASP A 429 -17.72 13.35 -43.48
C ASP A 429 -17.12 14.49 -42.64
N GLY A 430 -15.92 14.26 -42.08
CA GLY A 430 -15.19 15.21 -41.24
C GLY A 430 -15.59 15.22 -39.76
N ALA A 431 -16.61 14.46 -39.35
CA ALA A 431 -16.98 14.27 -37.95
C ALA A 431 -16.35 12.99 -37.39
N LEU A 432 -15.96 12.98 -36.11
CA LEU A 432 -15.41 11.80 -35.45
C LEU A 432 -16.47 10.70 -35.38
N GLU A 433 -16.20 9.56 -36.02
CA GLU A 433 -17.05 8.36 -36.01
C GLU A 433 -16.66 7.42 -34.87
N ALA A 434 -15.37 7.14 -34.71
CA ALA A 434 -14.87 6.18 -33.74
C ALA A 434 -13.42 6.50 -33.32
N ALA A 435 -13.08 6.13 -32.09
CA ALA A 435 -11.72 6.09 -31.58
C ALA A 435 -11.40 4.64 -31.17
N LEU A 436 -10.31 4.10 -31.72
CA LEU A 436 -9.91 2.70 -31.57
C LEU A 436 -8.51 2.61 -30.96
N GLY A 437 -8.21 1.46 -30.34
CA GLY A 437 -6.83 1.10 -29.99
C GLY A 437 -5.94 0.85 -31.22
N ASN A 438 -4.80 0.18 -31.05
CA ASN A 438 -3.87 -0.13 -32.13
C ASN A 438 -4.39 -1.24 -33.07
N LEU A 439 -5.45 -0.94 -33.81
CA LEU A 439 -6.04 -1.78 -34.85
C LEU A 439 -5.66 -1.24 -36.24
N SER A 440 -5.77 -2.09 -37.26
CA SER A 440 -5.51 -1.73 -38.66
C SER A 440 -6.75 -1.81 -39.58
N SER A 441 -7.92 -2.07 -39.00
CA SER A 441 -9.19 -2.15 -39.72
C SER A 441 -10.39 -1.77 -38.86
N TYR A 442 -11.45 -1.29 -39.49
CA TYR A 442 -12.72 -0.92 -38.84
C TYR A 442 -13.90 -1.08 -39.80
N GLN A 443 -14.99 -1.69 -39.34
CA GLN A 443 -16.24 -1.73 -40.08
C GLN A 443 -17.16 -0.60 -39.62
N VAL A 444 -17.43 0.34 -40.51
CA VAL A 444 -18.45 1.37 -40.30
C VAL A 444 -19.81 0.72 -40.55
N ILE A 445 -20.72 0.83 -39.58
CA ILE A 445 -22.07 0.26 -39.64
C ILE A 445 -23.14 1.36 -39.61
N GLY A 446 -24.38 1.01 -39.96
CA GLY A 446 -25.50 1.95 -39.90
C GLY A 446 -25.46 3.04 -40.98
N LEU A 447 -24.79 2.76 -42.10
CA LEU A 447 -24.80 3.64 -43.27
C LEU A 447 -26.14 3.52 -44.01
N THR A 448 -26.53 4.58 -44.69
CA THR A 448 -27.70 4.59 -45.55
C THR A 448 -27.32 4.07 -46.93
N ALA A 449 -28.15 3.23 -47.53
CA ALA A 449 -27.95 2.72 -48.88
C ALA A 449 -27.91 3.83 -49.94
N SER A 450 -27.23 3.57 -51.07
CA SER A 450 -27.05 4.53 -52.17
C SER A 450 -26.54 5.91 -51.73
N THR A 451 -25.78 5.98 -50.64
CA THR A 451 -25.31 7.24 -50.05
C THR A 451 -23.79 7.28 -50.09
N SER A 452 -23.24 8.40 -50.53
CA SER A 452 -21.80 8.63 -50.57
C SER A 452 -21.33 9.19 -49.23
N TYR A 453 -20.31 8.56 -48.65
CA TYR A 453 -19.62 8.97 -47.43
C TYR A 453 -18.14 9.18 -47.70
N GLY A 454 -17.57 10.24 -47.14
CA GLY A 454 -16.13 10.46 -47.09
C GLY A 454 -15.53 9.91 -45.80
N PHE A 455 -14.53 9.04 -45.90
CA PHE A 455 -13.80 8.52 -44.72
C PHE A 455 -12.34 8.96 -44.72
N THR A 456 -11.84 9.31 -43.53
CA THR A 456 -10.43 9.53 -43.24
C THR A 456 -10.05 8.90 -41.90
N VAL A 457 -8.76 8.62 -41.70
CA VAL A 457 -8.21 8.06 -40.46
C VAL A 457 -7.00 8.88 -40.01
N SER A 458 -6.84 9.10 -38.70
CA SER A 458 -5.61 9.61 -38.08
C SER A 458 -5.06 8.61 -37.07
N ALA A 459 -3.76 8.68 -36.83
CA ALA A 459 -3.03 7.87 -35.84
C ALA A 459 -2.71 8.73 -34.61
N LEU A 460 -2.66 8.10 -33.43
CA LEU A 460 -2.23 8.73 -32.18
C LEU A 460 -1.17 7.88 -31.48
N ASP A 461 -0.20 8.54 -30.86
CA ASP A 461 0.82 7.92 -30.03
C ASP A 461 0.37 7.76 -28.56
N ALA A 462 1.26 7.27 -27.70
CA ALA A 462 0.99 7.13 -26.26
C ALA A 462 0.93 8.48 -25.51
N ALA A 463 1.48 9.55 -26.10
CA ALA A 463 1.54 10.89 -25.52
C ALA A 463 0.30 11.75 -25.89
N GLY A 464 -0.54 11.28 -26.81
CA GLY A 464 -1.74 11.96 -27.28
C GLY A 464 -1.52 12.88 -28.50
N ASN A 465 -0.36 12.82 -29.18
CA ASN A 465 -0.18 13.56 -30.42
C ASN A 465 -0.94 12.89 -31.56
N GLU A 466 -1.71 13.66 -32.33
CA GLU A 466 -2.54 13.17 -33.43
C GLU A 466 -1.93 13.53 -34.78
N SER A 467 -1.82 12.53 -35.67
CA SER A 467 -1.30 12.71 -37.03
C SER A 467 -2.18 13.62 -37.88
N ALA A 468 -1.64 14.08 -39.01
CA ALA A 468 -2.50 14.51 -40.11
C ALA A 468 -3.43 13.34 -40.55
N VAL A 469 -4.63 13.68 -41.04
CA VAL A 469 -5.58 12.68 -41.55
C VAL A 469 -5.06 12.03 -42.85
N SER A 470 -5.49 10.79 -43.08
CA SER A 470 -5.18 10.01 -44.29
C SER A 470 -5.70 10.64 -45.59
N ASN A 471 -5.42 9.99 -46.72
CA ASN A 471 -6.20 10.20 -47.94
C ASN A 471 -7.70 9.98 -47.65
N THR A 472 -8.56 10.78 -48.27
CA THR A 472 -10.01 10.58 -48.23
C THR A 472 -10.40 9.48 -49.21
N ILE A 473 -11.17 8.51 -48.73
CA ILE A 473 -11.90 7.59 -49.61
C ILE A 473 -13.36 7.99 -49.66
N SER A 474 -13.93 8.04 -50.86
CA SER A 474 -15.37 8.25 -51.05
C SER A 474 -16.02 6.90 -51.30
N VAL A 475 -16.84 6.45 -50.36
CA VAL A 475 -17.56 5.18 -50.43
C VAL A 475 -19.01 5.48 -50.72
N THR A 476 -19.50 5.08 -51.90
CA THR A 476 -20.94 5.04 -52.15
C THR A 476 -21.44 3.65 -51.75
N THR A 477 -22.23 3.58 -50.67
CA THR A 477 -22.88 2.33 -50.26
C THR A 477 -23.69 1.77 -51.41
N ASN A 478 -23.76 0.44 -51.47
CA ASN A 478 -24.53 -0.22 -52.51
C ASN A 478 -26.00 0.21 -52.40
N ALA A 479 -26.73 0.14 -53.52
CA ALA A 479 -28.17 0.24 -53.45
C ALA A 479 -28.68 -0.85 -52.51
N SER A 480 -29.66 -0.50 -51.66
CA SER A 480 -30.23 -1.48 -50.76
C SER A 480 -30.78 -2.59 -51.63
N SER A 481 -30.28 -3.80 -51.40
CA SER A 481 -30.87 -4.96 -52.02
C SER A 481 -32.24 -5.11 -51.41
N SER A 482 -33.24 -4.50 -52.04
CA SER A 482 -34.58 -5.05 -51.99
C SER A 482 -34.49 -6.41 -52.71
N GLU A 483 -33.97 -7.43 -52.03
CA GLU A 483 -34.35 -8.77 -52.40
C GLU A 483 -35.84 -8.84 -52.11
N GLY A 484 -36.61 -8.73 -53.20
CA GLY A 484 -38.00 -9.16 -53.20
C GLY A 484 -38.03 -10.51 -52.49
N GLY A 485 -38.89 -10.60 -51.47
CA GLY A 485 -38.96 -11.75 -50.58
C GLY A 485 -38.93 -13.05 -51.37
N SER A 486 -37.78 -13.71 -51.35
CA SER A 486 -37.75 -15.15 -51.55
C SER A 486 -38.20 -15.75 -50.23
N THR A 487 -39.42 -16.24 -50.20
CA THR A 487 -39.95 -17.12 -49.16
C THR A 487 -39.31 -18.52 -49.19
N ALA A 488 -38.08 -18.64 -49.72
CA ALA A 488 -37.31 -19.86 -49.58
C ALA A 488 -37.01 -20.06 -48.10
N SER A 489 -37.68 -21.05 -47.50
CA SER A 489 -37.39 -21.48 -46.14
C SER A 489 -35.88 -21.65 -45.97
N ILE A 490 -35.31 -20.90 -45.02
CA ILE A 490 -33.90 -21.00 -44.61
C ILE A 490 -33.63 -22.39 -43.97
N TRP A 491 -34.69 -23.13 -43.71
CA TRP A 491 -34.72 -24.49 -43.19
C TRP A 491 -35.08 -25.48 -44.29
N SER A 492 -34.28 -26.54 -44.44
CA SER A 492 -34.59 -27.69 -45.29
C SER A 492 -34.86 -28.92 -44.42
N GLU A 493 -36.00 -29.58 -44.63
CA GLU A 493 -36.30 -30.84 -43.94
C GLU A 493 -35.91 -32.04 -44.79
N SER A 494 -35.13 -32.95 -44.21
CA SER A 494 -34.83 -34.25 -44.79
C SER A 494 -34.80 -35.29 -43.68
N GLY A 495 -35.60 -36.35 -43.82
CA GLY A 495 -35.65 -37.44 -42.85
C GLY A 495 -36.17 -37.07 -41.45
N GLY A 496 -36.97 -36.00 -41.31
CA GLY A 496 -37.50 -35.52 -40.02
C GLY A 496 -36.59 -34.55 -39.25
N THR A 497 -35.48 -34.13 -39.86
CA THR A 497 -34.57 -33.14 -39.30
C THR A 497 -34.64 -31.85 -40.12
N ALA A 498 -34.91 -30.72 -39.44
CA ALA A 498 -34.79 -29.39 -40.03
C ALA A 498 -33.32 -28.94 -40.01
N ASN A 499 -32.75 -28.70 -41.19
CA ASN A 499 -31.35 -28.31 -41.38
C ASN A 499 -31.25 -26.83 -41.74
N TYR A 500 -30.37 -26.12 -41.03
CA TYR A 500 -29.92 -24.77 -41.34
C TYR A 500 -28.46 -24.84 -41.80
N THR A 501 -28.17 -24.41 -43.03
CA THR A 501 -26.83 -24.50 -43.64
C THR A 501 -26.03 -23.20 -43.59
N GLY A 502 -26.60 -22.12 -43.04
CA GLY A 502 -25.96 -20.81 -42.94
C GLY A 502 -25.13 -20.60 -41.67
N ASN A 503 -24.74 -19.36 -41.43
CA ASN A 503 -24.18 -18.90 -40.15
C ASN A 503 -25.26 -18.08 -39.42
N VAL A 504 -25.44 -18.30 -38.12
CA VAL A 504 -26.44 -17.61 -37.29
C VAL A 504 -25.78 -16.44 -36.56
N ALA A 505 -26.31 -15.23 -36.74
CA ALA A 505 -25.89 -14.03 -36.02
C ALA A 505 -27.06 -13.51 -35.17
N ILE A 506 -26.87 -13.36 -33.86
CA ILE A 506 -27.91 -12.89 -32.92
C ILE A 506 -27.37 -11.62 -32.24
N GLY A 507 -28.03 -10.48 -32.41
CA GLY A 507 -27.53 -9.19 -31.89
C GLY A 507 -26.35 -8.62 -32.69
N THR A 508 -25.80 -9.38 -33.64
CA THR A 508 -24.73 -8.97 -34.57
C THR A 508 -25.13 -9.29 -36.01
N THR A 509 -24.46 -8.69 -36.99
CA THR A 509 -24.64 -8.94 -38.42
C THR A 509 -23.53 -9.80 -39.03
N THR A 510 -22.49 -10.10 -38.26
CA THR A 510 -21.34 -10.88 -38.72
C THR A 510 -21.14 -12.11 -37.85
N VAL A 511 -20.76 -13.21 -38.50
CA VAL A 511 -20.25 -14.40 -37.80
C VAL A 511 -18.77 -14.51 -38.16
N PRO A 512 -17.84 -14.43 -37.19
CA PRO A 512 -16.42 -14.52 -37.46
C PRO A 512 -16.05 -15.78 -38.24
N ILE A 513 -15.01 -15.68 -39.06
CA ILE A 513 -14.52 -16.81 -39.87
C ILE A 513 -14.17 -17.98 -38.93
N GLY A 514 -14.66 -19.17 -39.26
CA GLY A 514 -14.48 -20.38 -38.44
C GLY A 514 -15.64 -20.66 -37.47
N TYR A 515 -16.59 -19.74 -37.32
CA TYR A 515 -17.75 -19.91 -36.44
C TYR A 515 -19.06 -20.10 -37.22
N LYS A 516 -20.02 -20.79 -36.60
CA LYS A 516 -21.38 -21.00 -37.13
C LYS A 516 -22.46 -20.22 -36.40
N LEU A 517 -22.19 -19.77 -35.17
CA LEU A 517 -23.08 -18.98 -34.34
C LEU A 517 -22.27 -17.84 -33.70
N ALA A 518 -22.73 -16.60 -33.85
CA ALA A 518 -22.23 -15.44 -33.11
C ALA A 518 -23.39 -14.76 -32.38
N VAL A 519 -23.20 -14.45 -31.10
CA VAL A 519 -24.19 -13.78 -30.27
C VAL A 519 -23.53 -12.57 -29.62
N ASP A 520 -23.99 -11.37 -29.98
CA ASP A 520 -23.67 -10.14 -29.26
C ASP A 520 -24.73 -9.92 -28.16
N GLY A 521 -24.43 -10.44 -26.98
CA GLY A 521 -25.34 -10.51 -25.84
C GLY A 521 -25.22 -11.82 -25.06
N HIS A 522 -26.13 -12.03 -24.10
CA HIS A 522 -26.10 -13.22 -23.24
C HIS A 522 -26.87 -14.41 -23.85
N VAL A 523 -26.25 -15.59 -23.81
CA VAL A 523 -26.92 -16.85 -24.14
C VAL A 523 -27.39 -17.52 -22.85
N ARG A 524 -28.70 -17.72 -22.70
CA ARG A 524 -29.29 -18.51 -21.61
C ARG A 524 -29.71 -19.87 -22.13
N THR A 525 -29.07 -20.93 -21.65
CA THR A 525 -29.46 -22.32 -21.92
C THR A 525 -29.65 -23.08 -20.60
N ARG A 526 -30.35 -24.22 -20.65
CA ARG A 526 -30.39 -25.17 -19.54
C ARG A 526 -29.18 -26.12 -19.56
N GLU A 527 -28.70 -26.44 -20.76
CA GLU A 527 -27.61 -27.39 -20.97
C GLU A 527 -26.90 -27.05 -22.28
N ILE A 528 -25.58 -27.25 -22.32
CA ILE A 528 -24.78 -27.21 -23.53
C ILE A 528 -23.83 -28.41 -23.49
N ARG A 529 -23.78 -29.18 -24.59
CA ARG A 529 -22.79 -30.22 -24.78
C ARG A 529 -21.71 -29.69 -25.72
N VAL A 530 -20.46 -29.73 -25.27
CA VAL A 530 -19.29 -29.34 -26.05
C VAL A 530 -18.46 -30.59 -26.29
N ASP A 531 -18.37 -31.05 -27.54
CA ASP A 531 -17.52 -32.18 -27.89
C ASP A 531 -16.05 -31.70 -27.99
N GLN A 532 -15.13 -32.46 -27.39
CA GLN A 532 -13.68 -32.17 -27.34
C GLN A 532 -12.89 -33.46 -27.56
N ASP A 533 -11.82 -33.41 -28.35
CA ASP A 533 -11.08 -34.61 -28.78
C ASP A 533 -10.00 -35.09 -27.79
N ALA A 534 -9.62 -34.27 -26.81
CA ALA A 534 -8.53 -34.59 -25.86
C ALA A 534 -8.92 -34.23 -24.42
N TRP A 535 -9.37 -35.22 -23.65
CA TRP A 535 -9.68 -35.07 -22.23
C TRP A 535 -8.42 -35.31 -21.38
N PRO A 536 -8.24 -34.62 -20.23
CA PRO A 536 -6.93 -34.52 -19.57
C PRO A 536 -6.44 -35.76 -18.82
N ASP A 537 -7.10 -36.92 -18.93
CA ASP A 537 -6.70 -38.20 -18.32
C ASP A 537 -5.20 -38.57 -18.50
N TYR A 538 -4.53 -37.99 -19.51
CA TYR A 538 -3.08 -38.10 -19.67
C TYR A 538 -2.26 -37.63 -18.47
N VAL A 539 -2.80 -36.76 -17.59
CA VAL A 539 -2.14 -36.31 -16.35
C VAL A 539 -1.83 -37.51 -15.44
N PHE A 540 -2.64 -38.57 -15.51
CA PHE A 540 -2.42 -39.79 -14.74
C PHE A 540 -1.57 -40.85 -15.44
N SER A 541 -1.03 -40.56 -16.63
CA SER A 541 -0.19 -41.52 -17.37
C SER A 541 1.21 -41.63 -16.75
N GLU A 542 1.85 -42.81 -16.88
CA GLU A 542 3.19 -43.08 -16.31
C GLU A 542 4.30 -42.14 -16.84
N GLY A 543 4.07 -41.47 -17.98
CA GLY A 543 5.02 -40.54 -18.60
C GLY A 543 4.75 -39.06 -18.34
N TYR A 544 3.74 -38.71 -17.53
CA TYR A 544 3.39 -37.32 -17.27
C TYR A 544 4.35 -36.70 -16.23
N GLU A 545 5.07 -35.65 -16.65
CA GLU A 545 6.00 -34.92 -15.79
C GLU A 545 5.27 -33.83 -15.00
N LEU A 546 4.87 -34.14 -13.76
CA LEU A 546 4.25 -33.17 -12.86
C LEU A 546 5.28 -32.11 -12.40
N PRO A 547 5.07 -30.81 -12.68
CA PRO A 547 5.98 -29.74 -12.24
C PRO A 547 6.10 -29.68 -10.71
N SER A 548 7.22 -29.16 -10.20
CA SER A 548 7.33 -28.90 -8.76
C SER A 548 6.56 -27.66 -8.35
N LEU A 549 6.10 -27.61 -7.09
CA LEU A 549 5.46 -26.41 -6.54
C LEU A 549 6.39 -25.19 -6.54
N GLY A 550 7.71 -25.38 -6.48
CA GLY A 550 8.69 -24.31 -6.59
C GLY A 550 8.75 -23.69 -7.99
N GLU A 551 8.70 -24.52 -9.03
CA GLU A 551 8.63 -24.07 -10.43
C GLU A 551 7.31 -23.37 -10.72
N ILE A 552 6.20 -23.91 -10.22
CA ILE A 552 4.87 -23.28 -10.35
C ILE A 552 4.87 -21.91 -9.65
N LYS A 553 5.41 -21.82 -8.43
CA LYS A 553 5.52 -20.54 -7.70
C LYS A 553 6.31 -19.50 -8.51
N LYS A 554 7.48 -19.88 -9.01
CA LYS A 554 8.33 -18.99 -9.81
C LYS A 554 7.58 -18.50 -11.07
N TYR A 555 6.85 -19.40 -11.73
CA TYR A 555 6.06 -19.05 -12.90
C TYR A 555 4.95 -18.04 -12.56
N ILE A 556 4.24 -18.22 -11.45
CA ILE A 556 3.19 -17.29 -11.01
C ILE A 556 3.78 -15.92 -10.67
N GLU A 557 4.93 -15.87 -10.00
CA GLU A 557 5.62 -14.61 -9.68
C GLU A 557 6.07 -13.87 -10.95
N GLU A 558 6.50 -14.59 -12.00
CA GLU A 558 6.95 -14.01 -13.26
C GLU A 558 5.80 -13.64 -14.23
N LYS A 559 4.70 -14.41 -14.25
CA LYS A 559 3.64 -14.33 -15.26
C LYS A 559 2.27 -13.90 -14.73
N GLY A 560 2.04 -14.01 -13.42
CA GLY A 560 0.77 -13.62 -12.78
C GLY A 560 -0.40 -14.57 -13.02
N HIS A 561 -0.18 -15.75 -13.59
CA HIS A 561 -1.19 -16.78 -13.81
C HIS A 561 -0.58 -18.19 -13.77
N LEU A 562 -1.42 -19.23 -13.71
CA LEU A 562 -0.95 -20.62 -13.73
C LEU A 562 -0.39 -21.02 -15.11
N PRO A 563 0.56 -21.97 -15.17
CA PRO A 563 1.00 -22.55 -16.44
C PRO A 563 -0.17 -23.08 -17.26
N ASN A 564 -0.13 -22.87 -18.58
CA ASN A 564 -1.15 -23.25 -19.57
C ASN A 564 -2.52 -22.56 -19.43
N ILE A 565 -2.76 -21.80 -18.36
CA ILE A 565 -3.94 -20.94 -18.23
C ILE A 565 -3.61 -19.59 -18.88
N PRO A 566 -4.44 -19.09 -19.82
CA PRO A 566 -4.20 -17.79 -20.44
C PRO A 566 -4.34 -16.66 -19.40
N SER A 567 -3.61 -15.58 -19.63
CA SER A 567 -3.70 -14.38 -18.81
C SER A 567 -5.04 -13.66 -18.99
N ALA A 568 -5.45 -12.84 -18.02
CA ALA A 568 -6.66 -12.04 -18.12
C ALA A 568 -6.69 -11.17 -19.39
N LYS A 569 -5.54 -10.58 -19.74
CA LYS A 569 -5.37 -9.77 -20.96
C LYS A 569 -5.61 -10.57 -22.25
N GLU A 570 -5.15 -11.82 -22.30
CA GLU A 570 -5.38 -12.68 -23.47
C GLU A 570 -6.84 -13.10 -23.61
N VAL A 571 -7.52 -13.35 -22.49
CA VAL A 571 -8.94 -13.71 -22.46
C VAL A 571 -9.82 -12.51 -22.81
N GLU A 572 -9.47 -11.32 -22.35
CA GLU A 572 -10.17 -10.08 -22.69
C GLU A 572 -10.03 -9.75 -24.19
N ALA A 573 -8.83 -9.95 -24.76
CA ALA A 573 -8.57 -9.64 -26.16
C ALA A 573 -9.19 -10.66 -27.15
N ASN A 574 -9.17 -11.95 -26.82
CA ASN A 574 -9.50 -13.03 -27.77
C ASN A 574 -10.72 -13.86 -27.37
N GLY A 575 -11.30 -13.61 -26.19
CA GLY A 575 -12.30 -14.49 -25.60
C GLY A 575 -11.70 -15.82 -25.14
N MET A 576 -12.57 -16.72 -24.67
CA MET A 576 -12.18 -18.04 -24.20
C MET A 576 -13.19 -19.09 -24.65
N GLU A 577 -12.68 -20.17 -25.23
CA GLU A 577 -13.48 -21.32 -25.63
C GLU A 577 -13.87 -22.14 -24.40
N LEU A 578 -15.18 -22.33 -24.18
CA LEU A 578 -15.72 -23.03 -23.01
C LEU A 578 -15.12 -24.43 -22.84
N GLY A 579 -15.11 -25.24 -23.91
CA GLY A 579 -14.55 -26.60 -23.85
C GLY A 579 -13.05 -26.64 -23.56
N ARG A 580 -12.29 -25.64 -24.05
CA ARG A 580 -10.86 -25.50 -23.74
C ARG A 580 -10.65 -25.13 -22.28
N MET A 581 -11.46 -24.22 -21.73
CA MET A 581 -11.38 -23.81 -20.33
C MET A 581 -11.70 -24.97 -19.40
N ASP A 582 -12.80 -25.68 -19.65
CA ASP A 582 -13.20 -26.85 -18.84
C ASP A 582 -12.11 -27.93 -18.85
N ARG A 583 -11.50 -28.19 -20.01
CA ARG A 583 -10.35 -29.10 -20.13
C ARG A 583 -9.15 -28.63 -19.32
N LEU A 584 -8.76 -27.36 -19.41
CA LEU A 584 -7.63 -26.81 -18.67
C LEU A 584 -7.88 -26.82 -17.16
N LEU A 585 -9.10 -26.49 -16.73
CA LEU A 585 -9.49 -26.55 -15.32
C LEU A 585 -9.39 -27.98 -14.79
N LEU A 586 -9.88 -28.96 -15.56
CA LEU A 586 -9.77 -30.35 -15.16
C LEU A 586 -8.31 -30.83 -15.14
N GLU A 587 -7.47 -30.44 -16.11
CA GLU A 587 -6.02 -30.70 -16.07
C GLU A 587 -5.42 -30.19 -14.74
N LYS A 588 -5.74 -28.97 -14.31
CA LYS A 588 -5.25 -28.43 -13.03
C LYS A 588 -5.84 -29.15 -11.81
N ILE A 589 -7.07 -29.63 -11.88
CA ILE A 589 -7.68 -30.45 -10.81
C ILE A 589 -6.97 -31.81 -10.70
N GLU A 590 -6.63 -32.45 -11.81
CA GLU A 590 -5.91 -33.71 -11.84
C GLU A 590 -4.47 -33.55 -11.32
N GLU A 591 -3.77 -32.48 -11.73
CA GLU A 591 -2.46 -32.12 -11.18
C GLU A 591 -2.53 -31.86 -9.66
N LEU A 592 -3.54 -31.11 -9.20
CA LEU A 592 -3.79 -30.87 -7.77
C LEU A 592 -4.03 -32.18 -7.01
N THR A 593 -4.73 -33.13 -7.65
CA THR A 593 -4.98 -34.46 -7.07
C THR A 593 -3.68 -35.24 -6.90
N LEU A 594 -2.76 -35.20 -7.87
CA LEU A 594 -1.43 -35.79 -7.73
C LEU A 594 -0.59 -35.13 -6.62
N PHE A 595 -0.67 -33.80 -6.48
CA PHE A 595 -0.03 -33.11 -5.36
C PHE A 595 -0.62 -33.55 -4.01
N ALA A 596 -1.94 -33.71 -3.92
CA ALA A 596 -2.61 -34.17 -2.70
C ALA A 596 -2.22 -35.61 -2.33
N ILE A 597 -2.17 -36.53 -3.31
CA ILE A 597 -1.69 -37.91 -3.09
C ILE A 597 -0.25 -37.89 -2.57
N ARG A 598 0.64 -37.15 -3.22
CA ARG A 598 2.04 -37.01 -2.81
C ARG A 598 2.16 -36.45 -1.39
N MET A 599 1.32 -35.46 -1.05
CA MET A 599 1.27 -34.88 0.29
C MET A 599 0.78 -35.88 1.35
N GLU A 600 -0.23 -36.69 1.04
CA GLU A 600 -0.72 -37.74 1.94
C GLU A 600 0.35 -38.82 2.17
N GLU A 601 1.06 -39.23 1.13
CA GLU A 601 2.19 -40.17 1.24
C GLU A 601 3.31 -39.62 2.12
N GLN A 602 3.72 -38.36 1.89
CA GLN A 602 4.71 -37.69 2.73
C GLN A 602 4.26 -37.57 4.17
N TYR A 603 2.98 -37.25 4.41
CA TYR A 603 2.40 -37.19 5.75
C TYR A 603 2.42 -38.55 6.45
N LYS A 604 2.06 -39.64 5.76
CA LYS A 604 2.14 -41.01 6.30
C LYS A 604 3.58 -41.40 6.64
N GLN A 605 4.54 -41.09 5.76
CA GLN A 605 5.96 -41.32 6.03
C GLN A 605 6.43 -40.53 7.26
N GLN A 606 6.04 -39.27 7.38
CA GLN A 606 6.38 -38.44 8.53
C GLN A 606 5.74 -38.96 9.82
N MET A 607 4.50 -39.49 9.77
CA MET A 607 3.88 -40.16 10.91
C MET A 607 4.66 -41.40 11.35
N MET A 608 5.07 -42.25 10.41
CA MET A 608 5.87 -43.44 10.70
C MET A 608 7.21 -43.08 11.36
N VAL A 609 7.92 -42.09 10.81
CA VAL A 609 9.17 -41.59 11.40
C VAL A 609 8.94 -41.01 12.80
N ASN A 610 7.84 -40.28 13.00
CA ASN A 610 7.50 -39.76 14.33
C ASN A 610 7.17 -40.85 15.34
N GLU A 611 6.51 -41.95 14.93
CA GLU A 611 6.26 -43.11 15.79
C GLU A 611 7.56 -43.86 16.14
N GLU A 612 8.47 -44.00 15.18
CA GLU A 612 9.79 -44.57 15.39
C GLU A 612 10.62 -43.74 16.37
N LEU A 613 10.71 -42.42 16.16
CA LEU A 613 11.39 -41.49 17.07
C LEU A 613 10.78 -41.52 18.48
N ARG A 614 9.45 -41.59 18.62
CA ARG A 614 8.79 -41.72 19.92
C ARG A 614 9.16 -43.03 20.62
N SER A 615 9.28 -44.11 19.87
CA SER A 615 9.69 -45.42 20.38
C SER A 615 11.14 -45.41 20.84
N GLU A 616 12.03 -44.79 20.06
CA GLU A 616 13.44 -44.62 20.40
C GLU A 616 13.63 -43.74 21.65
N ILE A 617 12.93 -42.60 21.72
CA ILE A 617 12.92 -41.72 22.90
C ILE A 617 12.46 -42.49 24.15
N LYS A 618 11.46 -43.37 24.02
CA LYS A 618 10.97 -44.19 25.15
C LYS A 618 12.03 -45.20 25.61
N ILE A 619 12.73 -45.85 24.69
CA ILE A 619 13.83 -46.77 24.99
C ILE A 619 14.97 -46.02 25.68
N LEU A 620 15.38 -44.87 25.15
CA LEU A 620 16.44 -44.03 25.71
C LEU A 620 16.09 -43.56 27.13
N LYS A 621 14.85 -43.11 27.37
CA LYS A 621 14.38 -42.74 28.71
C LYS A 621 14.48 -43.91 29.69
N LYS A 622 14.04 -45.11 29.27
CA LYS A 622 14.16 -46.32 30.11
C LYS A 622 15.63 -46.64 30.44
N GLN A 623 16.53 -46.51 29.47
CA GLN A 623 17.97 -46.74 29.69
C GLN A 623 18.60 -45.70 30.61
N ILE A 624 18.10 -44.47 30.61
CA ILE A 624 18.53 -43.42 31.54
C ILE A 624 18.03 -43.74 32.95
N ASP A 625 16.75 -44.10 33.10
CA ASP A 625 16.15 -44.48 34.39
C ASP A 625 16.81 -45.74 34.99
N GLU A 626 17.31 -46.67 34.18
CA GLU A 626 18.06 -47.85 34.64
C GLU A 626 19.51 -47.54 35.05
N LYS A 627 20.04 -46.38 34.68
CA LYS A 627 21.41 -45.94 34.98
C LYS A 627 21.51 -44.95 36.14
N LEU A 628 20.39 -44.36 36.55
CA LEU A 628 20.23 -43.50 37.73
C LEU A 628 19.77 -44.35 38.91
#